data_AF-A0A8T4TYN8-F1
#
_entry.id   AF-A0A8T4TYN8-F1
#
_cell.length_a   1.000
_cell.length_b   1.000
_cell.length_c   1.000
_cell.angle_alpha   90.00
_cell.angle_beta   90.00
_cell.angle_gamma   90.00
#
_symmetry.space_group_name_H-M   'P 1'
#
loop_
_entity.id
_entity.type
_entity.pdbx_description
1 polymer ?
#
loop_
_entity_poly.entity_id
_entity_poly.type
_entity_poly.pdbx_seq_one_letter_code
_entity_poly.pdbx_strand_id
1 'polypeptide(L)'
;MTIKKKSKNKFIRNYLNLYYAILRNKNYILATSILFSASIIFGLLFPSFLKDFQDEIIKAILAQVEGKSFFEVTFFIIQNNLRTSFFGFLLGITFLPVFAIMINGFFIGTTLRLAVEKYSPLIIWRLLPHGIFELPAIILSFSYGLKIGMAWFHKDKIKNFKNNYREAFAVFIFIILPLIIIAGIIEGFLFAFFK
;
A
#
# COMPACT_ATOMS: atom_id res chain seq x y z
N MET A 1 -3.20 -27.57 -30.91
CA MET A 1 -2.12 -27.22 -29.94
C MET A 1 -1.60 -25.77 -30.05
N THR A 2 -2.10 -24.96 -31.00
CA THR A 2 -1.53 -23.65 -31.39
C THR A 2 -2.09 -22.42 -30.65
N ILE A 3 -3.31 -22.49 -30.11
CA ILE A 3 -3.98 -21.34 -29.45
C ILE A 3 -3.44 -21.09 -28.04
N LYS A 4 -3.19 -22.15 -27.24
CA LYS A 4 -2.60 -22.04 -25.88
C LYS A 4 -1.18 -21.43 -25.89
N LYS A 5 -0.38 -21.69 -26.93
CA LYS A 5 0.99 -21.16 -27.06
C LYS A 5 1.00 -19.66 -27.40
N LYS A 6 0.09 -19.20 -28.26
CA LYS A 6 -0.12 -17.76 -28.54
C LYS A 6 -0.66 -16.99 -27.32
N SER A 7 -1.59 -17.57 -26.55
CA SER A 7 -2.14 -16.88 -25.36
C SER A 7 -1.11 -16.79 -24.22
N LYS A 8 -0.31 -17.83 -24.00
CA LYS A 8 0.80 -17.82 -23.02
C LYS A 8 1.85 -16.74 -23.35
N ASN A 9 2.20 -16.59 -24.62
CA ASN A 9 3.10 -15.52 -25.08
C ASN A 9 2.51 -14.11 -24.88
N LYS A 10 1.20 -13.94 -25.06
CA LYS A 10 0.52 -12.66 -24.82
C LYS A 10 0.49 -12.29 -23.33
N PHE A 11 0.21 -13.27 -22.46
CA PHE A 11 0.20 -13.05 -21.01
C PHE A 11 1.58 -12.66 -20.48
N ILE A 12 2.63 -13.41 -20.83
CA ILE A 12 4.01 -13.11 -20.41
C ILE A 12 4.41 -11.72 -20.92
N ARG A 13 4.12 -11.40 -22.18
CA ARG A 13 4.40 -10.07 -22.73
C ARG A 13 3.69 -8.95 -21.98
N ASN A 14 2.44 -9.16 -21.55
CA ASN A 14 1.72 -8.17 -20.74
C ASN A 14 2.38 -7.94 -19.37
N TYR A 15 2.81 -9.00 -18.68
CA TYR A 15 3.53 -8.88 -17.41
C TYR A 15 4.88 -8.21 -17.58
N LEU A 16 5.63 -8.54 -18.63
CA LEU A 16 6.89 -7.86 -18.96
C LEU A 16 6.65 -6.36 -19.20
N ASN A 17 5.58 -5.99 -19.90
CA ASN A 17 5.24 -4.57 -20.10
C ASN A 17 4.97 -3.85 -18.78
N LEU A 18 4.30 -4.50 -17.82
CA LEU A 18 4.07 -3.94 -16.49
C LEU A 18 5.38 -3.81 -15.70
N TYR A 19 6.24 -4.81 -15.78
CA TYR A 19 7.57 -4.78 -15.17
C TYR A 19 8.41 -3.61 -15.70
N TYR A 20 8.48 -3.44 -17.03
CA TYR A 20 9.17 -2.31 -17.64
C TYR A 20 8.51 -0.97 -17.32
N ALA A 21 7.18 -0.93 -17.12
CA ALA A 21 6.50 0.27 -16.65
C ALA A 21 6.96 0.65 -15.24
N ILE A 22 7.02 -0.31 -14.31
CA ILE A 22 7.52 -0.08 -12.95
C ILE A 22 8.97 0.43 -12.99
N LEU A 23 9.86 -0.23 -13.74
CA LEU A 23 11.26 0.20 -13.88
C LEU A 23 11.40 1.60 -14.46
N ARG A 24 10.57 1.96 -15.46
CA ARG A 24 10.56 3.31 -16.05
C ARG A 24 10.18 4.39 -15.03
N ASN A 25 9.35 4.04 -14.05
CA ASN A 25 8.87 4.97 -13.02
C ASN A 25 9.66 4.89 -11.71
N LYS A 26 10.87 4.30 -11.71
CA LYS A 26 11.69 4.10 -10.51
C LYS A 26 11.92 5.37 -9.68
N ASN A 27 11.96 6.55 -10.31
CA ASN A 27 12.16 7.81 -9.59
C ASN A 27 10.96 8.17 -8.70
N TYR A 28 9.74 7.91 -9.16
CA TYR A 28 8.54 8.11 -8.36
C TYR A 28 8.48 7.09 -7.22
N ILE A 29 8.86 5.84 -7.50
CA ILE A 29 8.92 4.78 -6.49
C ILE A 29 9.95 5.17 -5.42
N LEU A 30 11.15 5.58 -5.81
CA LEU A 30 12.20 6.01 -4.91
C LEU A 30 11.76 7.21 -4.06
N ALA A 31 11.16 8.23 -4.68
CA ALA A 31 10.65 9.41 -3.96
C ALA A 31 9.58 9.01 -2.93
N THR A 32 8.62 8.16 -3.31
CA THR A 32 7.60 7.64 -2.39
C THR A 32 8.22 6.80 -1.27
N SER A 33 9.18 5.93 -1.59
CA SER A 33 9.89 5.12 -0.59
C SER A 33 10.63 5.98 0.42
N ILE A 34 11.37 7.00 -0.03
CA ILE A 34 12.08 7.94 0.85
C ILE A 34 11.10 8.66 1.76
N LEU A 35 10.02 9.21 1.20
CA LEU A 35 8.99 9.91 1.96
C LEU A 35 8.36 9.00 3.01
N PHE A 36 7.97 7.79 2.62
CA PHE A 36 7.34 6.82 3.50
C PHE A 36 8.29 6.37 4.62
N SER A 37 9.54 6.05 4.29
CA SER A 37 10.56 5.69 5.29
C SER A 37 10.86 6.84 6.25
N ALA A 38 10.96 8.08 5.76
CA ALA A 38 11.12 9.25 6.61
C ALA A 38 9.94 9.42 7.57
N SER A 39 8.71 9.19 7.11
CA SER A 39 7.52 9.22 7.97
C SER A 39 7.48 8.09 9.00
N ILE A 40 7.92 6.87 8.67
CA ILE A 40 8.08 5.78 9.65
C ILE A 40 9.08 6.18 10.72
N ILE A 41 10.25 6.71 10.33
CA ILE A 41 11.28 7.18 11.28
C ILE A 41 10.71 8.29 12.16
N PHE A 42 9.97 9.23 11.58
CA PHE A 42 9.32 10.29 12.35
C PHE A 42 8.32 9.72 13.38
N GLY A 43 7.50 8.73 13.01
CA GLY A 43 6.62 8.05 13.95
C GLY A 43 7.35 7.27 15.06
N LEU A 44 8.49 6.66 14.75
CA LEU A 44 9.34 5.98 15.74
C LEU A 44 9.96 6.93 16.77
N LEU A 45 10.36 8.12 16.32
CA LEU A 45 11.00 9.15 17.15
C LEU A 45 9.99 9.99 17.94
N PHE A 46 8.81 10.23 17.38
CA PHE A 46 7.78 11.09 17.94
C PHE A 46 6.41 10.38 18.04
N PRO A 47 6.30 9.27 18.80
CA PRO A 47 5.07 8.48 18.88
C PRO A 47 3.89 9.24 19.50
N SER A 48 4.15 10.30 20.26
CA SER A 48 3.12 11.15 20.86
C SER A 48 2.54 12.23 19.94
N PHE A 49 3.15 12.49 18.77
CA PHE A 49 2.84 13.67 17.95
C PHE A 49 1.38 13.75 17.47
N LEU A 50 0.78 12.61 17.10
CA LEU A 50 -0.65 12.51 16.75
C LEU A 50 -1.36 11.44 17.57
N LYS A 51 -0.95 11.26 18.84
CA LYS A 51 -1.42 10.14 19.66
C LYS A 51 -2.94 10.10 19.79
N ASP A 52 -3.57 11.23 20.10
CA ASP A 52 -5.03 11.27 20.32
C ASP A 52 -5.80 10.88 19.05
N PHE A 53 -5.38 11.42 17.90
CA PHE A 53 -5.94 11.08 16.60
C PHE A 53 -5.73 9.59 16.25
N GLN A 54 -4.54 9.06 16.52
CA GLN A 54 -4.24 7.66 16.27
C GLN A 54 -5.05 6.73 17.19
N ASP A 55 -5.17 7.07 18.47
CA ASP A 55 -5.93 6.30 19.45
C ASP A 55 -7.42 6.21 19.06
N GLU A 56 -8.00 7.29 18.54
CA GLU A 56 -9.36 7.28 17.99
C GLU A 56 -9.50 6.33 16.80
N ILE A 57 -8.55 6.36 15.86
CA ILE A 57 -8.54 5.47 14.70
C ILE A 57 -8.38 4.01 15.12
N ILE A 58 -7.46 3.72 16.05
CA ILE A 58 -7.25 2.37 16.57
C ILE A 58 -8.52 1.86 17.26
N LYS A 59 -9.17 2.69 18.10
CA LYS A 59 -10.46 2.33 18.73
C LYS A 59 -11.53 2.01 17.69
N ALA A 60 -11.65 2.82 16.64
CA ALA A 60 -12.61 2.60 15.56
C ALA A 60 -12.31 1.34 14.74
N ILE A 61 -11.04 0.97 14.56
CA ILE A 61 -10.63 -0.29 13.93
C ILE A 61 -10.93 -1.47 14.85
N LEU A 62 -10.56 -1.40 16.13
CA LEU A 62 -10.79 -2.45 17.12
C LEU A 62 -12.29 -2.78 17.25
N ALA A 63 -13.15 -1.77 17.36
CA ALA A 63 -14.60 -1.96 17.41
C ALA A 63 -15.16 -2.66 16.16
N GLN A 64 -14.48 -2.55 15.01
CA GLN A 64 -14.86 -3.22 13.77
C GLN A 64 -14.32 -4.64 13.63
N VAL A 65 -13.36 -5.08 14.45
CA VAL A 65 -12.77 -6.43 14.37
C VAL A 65 -13.04 -7.27 15.62
N GLU A 66 -13.46 -6.66 16.72
CA GLU A 66 -13.81 -7.34 17.96
C GLU A 66 -14.96 -8.34 17.75
N GLY A 67 -14.81 -9.53 18.32
CA GLY A 67 -15.80 -10.62 18.18
C GLY A 67 -15.89 -11.26 16.78
N LYS A 68 -15.19 -10.74 15.77
CA LYS A 68 -15.28 -11.25 14.39
C LYS A 68 -14.48 -12.52 14.16
N SER A 69 -14.95 -13.31 13.19
CA SER A 69 -14.27 -14.51 12.70
C SER A 69 -13.01 -14.18 11.89
N PHE A 70 -12.18 -15.20 11.69
CA PHE A 70 -10.99 -15.12 10.84
C PHE A 70 -11.29 -14.52 9.45
N PHE A 71 -12.35 -15.02 8.78
CA PHE A 71 -12.68 -14.58 7.43
C PHE A 71 -13.14 -13.12 7.38
N GLU A 72 -13.88 -12.68 8.40
CA GLU A 72 -14.37 -11.30 8.48
C GLU A 72 -13.23 -10.32 8.75
N VAL A 73 -12.29 -10.65 9.64
CA VAL A 73 -11.11 -9.81 9.91
C VAL A 73 -10.20 -9.74 8.68
N THR A 74 -9.94 -10.89 8.06
CA THR A 74 -9.19 -10.98 6.79
C THR A 74 -9.80 -10.08 5.73
N PHE A 75 -11.12 -10.16 5.53
CA PHE A 75 -11.82 -9.36 4.54
C PHE A 75 -11.79 -7.87 4.89
N PHE A 76 -11.96 -7.52 6.17
CA PHE A 76 -11.85 -6.14 6.63
C PHE A 76 -10.48 -5.53 6.32
N ILE A 77 -9.39 -6.25 6.64
CA ILE A 77 -8.01 -5.83 6.36
C ILE A 77 -7.78 -5.65 4.87
N ILE A 78 -8.18 -6.63 4.05
CA ILE A 78 -8.07 -6.56 2.58
C ILE A 78 -8.81 -5.34 2.06
N GLN A 79 -10.04 -5.08 2.52
CA GLN A 79 -10.82 -3.91 2.08
C GLN A 79 -10.17 -2.60 2.49
N ASN A 80 -9.62 -2.52 3.71
CA ASN A 80 -8.93 -1.33 4.17
C ASN A 80 -7.69 -1.01 3.31
N ASN A 81 -6.82 -2.02 3.11
CA ASN A 81 -5.60 -1.86 2.32
C ASN A 81 -5.90 -1.65 0.83
N LEU A 82 -6.95 -2.28 0.32
CA LEU A 82 -7.47 -2.03 -1.03
C LEU A 82 -7.95 -0.60 -1.17
N ARG A 83 -8.70 -0.06 -0.20
CA ARG A 83 -9.19 1.31 -0.22
C ARG A 83 -8.04 2.31 -0.18
N THR A 84 -7.10 2.14 0.75
CA THR A 84 -5.90 2.97 0.88
C THR A 84 -5.11 2.98 -0.42
N SER A 85 -4.85 1.79 -0.99
CA SER A 85 -4.12 1.68 -2.25
C SER A 85 -4.92 2.18 -3.44
N PHE A 86 -6.25 2.03 -3.47
CA PHE A 86 -7.05 2.53 -4.59
C PHE A 86 -7.04 4.06 -4.62
N PHE A 87 -7.26 4.70 -3.47
CA PHE A 87 -7.19 6.15 -3.36
C PHE A 87 -5.76 6.70 -3.51
N GLY A 88 -4.74 5.92 -3.16
CA GLY A 88 -3.34 6.29 -3.34
C GLY A 88 -2.98 6.67 -4.78
N PHE A 89 -3.46 5.92 -5.78
CA PHE A 89 -3.26 6.28 -7.19
C PHE A 89 -4.39 7.16 -7.74
N LEU A 90 -5.65 6.96 -7.30
CA LEU A 90 -6.80 7.68 -7.83
C LEU A 90 -6.76 9.18 -7.49
N LEU A 91 -6.29 9.54 -6.29
CA LEU A 91 -6.22 10.93 -5.83
C LEU A 91 -4.97 11.68 -6.31
N GLY A 92 -4.19 11.08 -7.22
CA GLY A 92 -3.03 11.71 -7.88
C GLY A 92 -3.31 13.09 -8.46
N ILE A 93 -4.56 13.46 -8.69
CA ILE A 93 -5.00 14.79 -9.14
C ILE A 93 -4.66 15.90 -8.11
N THR A 94 -4.38 15.54 -6.85
CA THR A 94 -4.18 16.46 -5.72
C THR A 94 -2.88 16.14 -4.97
N PHE A 95 -2.46 17.00 -4.03
CA PHE A 95 -1.37 16.68 -3.09
C PHE A 95 -1.75 15.62 -2.04
N LEU A 96 -3.00 15.13 -2.03
CA LEU A 96 -3.50 14.17 -1.03
C LEU A 96 -2.68 12.87 -0.95
N PRO A 97 -2.15 12.28 -2.04
CA PRO A 97 -1.34 11.06 -1.93
C PRO A 97 -0.08 11.26 -1.09
N VAL A 98 0.54 12.45 -1.13
CA VAL A 98 1.72 12.78 -0.31
C VAL A 98 1.36 12.76 1.17
N PHE A 99 0.29 13.46 1.56
CA PHE A 99 -0.15 13.48 2.96
C PHE A 99 -0.58 12.11 3.44
N ALA A 100 -1.34 11.37 2.62
CA ALA A 100 -1.81 10.03 2.99
C ALA A 100 -0.65 9.03 3.15
N ILE A 101 0.36 9.03 2.26
CA ILE A 101 1.52 8.15 2.46
C ILE A 101 2.31 8.52 3.71
N MET A 102 2.43 9.82 4.02
CA MET A 102 3.09 10.28 5.25
C MET A 102 2.36 9.84 6.51
N ILE A 103 1.03 10.00 6.56
CA ILE A 103 0.21 9.57 7.71
C ILE A 103 0.29 8.05 7.88
N ASN A 104 0.20 7.27 6.80
CA ASN A 104 0.34 5.82 6.87
C ASN A 104 1.72 5.41 7.39
N GLY A 105 2.80 6.02 6.88
CA GLY A 105 4.15 5.76 7.36
C GLY A 105 4.30 6.11 8.84
N PHE A 106 3.79 7.28 9.24
CA PHE A 106 3.80 7.73 10.63
C PHE A 106 3.10 6.71 11.55
N PHE A 107 1.88 6.30 11.23
CA PHE A 107 1.12 5.33 12.05
C PHE A 107 1.79 3.96 12.14
N ILE A 108 2.45 3.50 11.09
CA ILE A 108 3.26 2.27 11.15
C ILE A 108 4.42 2.46 12.13
N GLY A 109 5.13 3.59 12.05
CA GLY A 109 6.24 3.91 12.96
C GLY A 109 5.82 4.00 14.42
N THR A 110 4.73 4.71 14.71
CA THR A 110 4.22 4.84 16.08
C THR A 110 3.67 3.51 16.62
N THR A 111 2.94 2.74 15.80
CA THR A 111 2.43 1.42 16.20
C THR A 111 3.57 0.47 16.51
N LEU A 112 4.62 0.48 15.68
CA LEU A 112 5.83 -0.30 15.91
C LEU A 112 6.50 0.10 17.23
N ARG A 113 6.68 1.40 17.48
CA ARG A 113 7.27 1.91 18.72
C ARG A 113 6.49 1.47 19.97
N LEU A 114 5.18 1.69 19.96
CA LEU A 114 4.29 1.35 21.07
C LEU A 114 4.19 -0.16 21.30
N ALA A 115 4.18 -0.97 20.23
CA ALA A 115 4.17 -2.42 20.33
C ALA A 115 5.46 -2.95 20.99
N VAL A 116 6.62 -2.39 20.62
CA VAL A 116 7.91 -2.77 21.22
C VAL A 116 7.98 -2.37 22.69
N GLU A 117 7.50 -1.18 23.05
CA GLU A 117 7.47 -0.70 24.45
C GLU A 117 6.51 -1.52 25.32
N LYS A 118 5.35 -1.92 24.79
CA LYS A 118 4.32 -2.66 25.54
C LYS A 118 4.64 -4.16 25.70
N TYR A 119 5.24 -4.77 24.69
CA TYR A 119 5.44 -6.22 24.65
C TYR A 119 6.93 -6.57 24.68
N SER A 120 7.58 -6.58 23.52
CA SER A 120 9.03 -6.78 23.37
C SER A 120 9.43 -6.51 21.92
N PRO A 121 10.73 -6.34 21.61
CA PRO A 121 11.21 -6.26 20.23
C PRO A 121 10.85 -7.48 19.36
N LEU A 122 10.56 -8.64 19.95
CA LEU A 122 10.17 -9.84 19.19
C LEU A 122 8.80 -9.71 18.52
N ILE A 123 7.96 -8.76 18.94
CA ILE A 123 6.65 -8.51 18.34
C ILE A 123 6.73 -8.15 16.85
N ILE A 124 7.88 -7.59 16.42
CA ILE A 124 8.13 -7.20 15.03
C ILE A 124 8.02 -8.39 14.07
N TRP A 125 8.39 -9.60 14.52
CA TRP A 125 8.24 -10.83 13.73
C TRP A 125 6.79 -11.17 13.40
N ARG A 126 5.82 -10.65 14.17
CA ARG A 126 4.39 -10.79 13.84
C ARG A 126 3.95 -9.79 12.79
N LEU A 127 4.64 -8.66 12.65
CA LEU A 127 4.32 -7.60 11.70
C LEU A 127 4.98 -7.81 10.32
N LEU A 128 6.19 -8.40 10.30
CA LEU A 128 6.95 -8.60 9.07
C LEU A 128 6.25 -9.43 7.98
N PRO A 129 5.55 -10.54 8.27
CA PRO A 129 5.06 -11.45 7.23
C PRO A 129 4.07 -10.80 6.25
N HIS A 130 3.19 -9.91 6.73
CA HIS A 130 2.27 -9.18 5.87
C HIS A 130 2.92 -7.93 5.26
N GLY A 131 3.77 -7.25 6.03
CA GLY A 131 4.48 -6.04 5.58
C GLY A 131 5.32 -6.24 4.31
N ILE A 132 5.85 -7.44 4.07
CA ILE A 132 6.59 -7.78 2.84
C ILE A 132 5.73 -7.59 1.57
N PHE A 133 4.42 -7.81 1.66
CA PHE A 133 3.50 -7.68 0.52
C PHE A 133 2.76 -6.34 0.54
N GLU A 134 2.37 -5.86 1.71
CA GLU A 134 1.61 -4.61 1.85
C GLU A 134 2.45 -3.38 1.53
N LEU A 135 3.69 -3.30 2.04
CA LEU A 135 4.53 -2.11 1.86
C LEU A 135 4.84 -1.84 0.38
N PRO A 136 5.23 -2.86 -0.43
CA PRO A 136 5.39 -2.66 -1.87
C PRO A 136 4.08 -2.24 -2.56
N ALA A 137 2.93 -2.80 -2.16
CA ALA A 137 1.64 -2.47 -2.76
C ALA A 137 1.26 -0.99 -2.53
N ILE A 138 1.43 -0.52 -1.29
CA ILE A 138 1.21 0.88 -0.89
C ILE A 138 2.19 1.79 -1.66
N ILE A 139 3.50 1.54 -1.58
CA ILE A 139 4.52 2.37 -2.24
C ILE A 139 4.26 2.47 -3.75
N LEU A 140 3.96 1.35 -4.41
CA LEU A 140 3.64 1.34 -5.83
C LEU A 140 2.40 2.19 -6.11
N SER A 141 1.31 2.00 -5.37
CA SER A 141 0.10 2.79 -5.57
C SER A 141 0.37 4.29 -5.46
N PHE A 142 0.97 4.73 -4.36
CA PHE A 142 1.23 6.13 -4.11
C PHE A 142 2.23 6.71 -5.12
N SER A 143 3.24 5.95 -5.56
CA SER A 143 4.16 6.37 -6.62
C SER A 143 3.46 6.65 -7.96
N TYR A 144 2.46 5.83 -8.31
CA TYR A 144 1.64 6.05 -9.49
C TYR A 144 0.69 7.24 -9.31
N GLY A 145 0.19 7.47 -8.08
CA GLY A 145 -0.52 8.70 -7.72
C GLY A 145 0.31 9.95 -7.93
N LEU A 146 1.57 9.97 -7.44
CA LEU A 146 2.49 11.09 -7.67
C LEU A 146 2.77 11.31 -9.16
N LYS A 147 3.01 10.24 -9.92
CA LYS A 147 3.19 10.31 -11.38
C LYS A 147 1.98 10.93 -12.09
N ILE A 148 0.78 10.54 -11.68
CA ILE A 148 -0.47 11.12 -12.19
C ILE A 148 -0.54 12.62 -11.87
N GLY A 149 -0.20 13.02 -10.64
CA GLY A 149 -0.18 14.43 -10.24
C GLY A 149 0.82 15.27 -11.00
N MET A 150 1.99 14.72 -11.31
CA MET A 150 2.99 15.42 -12.11
C MET A 150 2.58 15.62 -13.58
N ALA A 151 1.57 14.90 -14.08
CA ALA A 151 1.05 15.08 -15.43
C ALA A 151 0.46 16.49 -15.65
N TRP A 152 0.01 17.16 -14.59
CA TRP A 152 -0.52 18.54 -14.65
C TRP A 152 0.52 19.58 -15.07
N PHE A 153 1.81 19.29 -14.87
CA PHE A 153 2.92 20.17 -15.21
C PHE A 153 3.49 19.91 -16.62
N HIS A 154 2.92 18.99 -17.39
CA HIS A 154 3.36 18.69 -18.76
C HIS A 154 2.57 19.51 -19.79
N LYS A 155 3.16 19.73 -20.98
CA LYS A 155 2.50 20.45 -22.10
C LYS A 155 1.21 19.75 -22.56
N ASP A 156 1.23 18.43 -22.73
CA ASP A 156 0.08 17.62 -23.15
C ASP A 156 -0.65 16.96 -21.97
N LYS A 157 -1.24 17.79 -21.10
CA LYS A 157 -1.84 17.37 -19.81
C LYS A 157 -2.84 16.20 -19.95
N ILE A 158 -3.83 16.32 -20.82
CA ILE A 158 -4.94 15.36 -20.96
C ILE A 158 -4.44 13.99 -21.44
N LYS A 159 -3.56 13.98 -22.45
CA LYS A 159 -3.01 12.74 -23.02
C LYS A 159 -2.13 12.01 -22.00
N ASN A 160 -1.27 12.75 -21.30
CA ASN A 160 -0.40 12.17 -20.26
C ASN A 160 -1.21 11.65 -19.08
N PHE A 161 -2.24 12.38 -18.65
CA PHE A 161 -3.13 11.94 -17.59
C PHE A 161 -3.82 10.62 -17.92
N LYS A 162 -4.46 10.52 -19.10
CA LYS A 162 -5.15 9.30 -19.55
C LYS A 162 -4.19 8.10 -19.64
N ASN A 163 -2.98 8.32 -20.17
CA ASN A 163 -1.97 7.28 -20.27
C ASN A 163 -1.46 6.83 -18.88
N ASN A 164 -1.21 7.78 -17.98
CA ASN A 164 -0.73 7.50 -16.63
C ASN A 164 -1.79 6.73 -15.81
N TYR A 165 -3.07 7.10 -15.90
CA TYR A 165 -4.16 6.35 -15.26
C TYR A 165 -4.30 4.94 -15.81
N ARG A 166 -4.22 4.77 -17.14
CA ARG A 166 -4.31 3.44 -17.75
C ARG A 166 -3.18 2.54 -17.29
N GLU A 167 -1.97 3.08 -17.20
CA GLU A 167 -0.80 2.37 -16.70
C GLU A 167 -0.94 2.04 -15.20
N ALA A 168 -1.34 3.02 -14.39
CA ALA A 168 -1.56 2.86 -12.95
C ALA A 168 -2.64 1.80 -12.67
N PHE A 169 -3.76 1.83 -13.39
CA PHE A 169 -4.84 0.87 -13.23
C PHE A 169 -4.40 -0.55 -13.61
N ALA A 170 -3.60 -0.70 -14.67
CA ALA A 170 -3.06 -2.00 -15.04
C ALA A 170 -2.11 -2.55 -13.98
N VAL A 171 -1.21 -1.72 -13.44
CA VAL A 171 -0.34 -2.12 -12.31
C VAL A 171 -1.17 -2.42 -11.07
N PHE A 172 -2.24 -1.67 -10.82
CA PHE A 172 -3.12 -1.88 -9.69
C PHE A 172 -3.77 -3.27 -9.72
N ILE A 173 -4.41 -3.63 -10.83
CA ILE A 173 -5.13 -4.89 -10.97
C ILE A 173 -4.18 -6.10 -10.99
N PHE A 174 -3.05 -6.00 -11.70
CA PHE A 174 -2.19 -7.17 -11.95
C PHE A 174 -1.05 -7.34 -10.96
N ILE A 175 -0.70 -6.31 -10.18
CA ILE A 175 0.43 -6.35 -9.23
C ILE A 175 -0.06 -6.00 -7.82
N ILE A 176 -0.63 -4.81 -7.63
CA ILE A 176 -0.98 -4.30 -6.30
C ILE A 176 -2.09 -5.12 -5.65
N LEU A 177 -3.17 -5.42 -6.37
CA LEU A 177 -4.30 -6.18 -5.87
C LEU A 177 -3.89 -7.60 -5.41
N PRO A 178 -3.15 -8.40 -6.20
CA PRO A 178 -2.60 -9.67 -5.72
C PRO A 178 -1.75 -9.55 -4.45
N LEU A 179 -0.89 -8.53 -4.37
CA LEU A 179 -0.07 -8.29 -3.18
C LEU A 179 -0.93 -8.02 -1.93
N ILE A 180 -1.95 -7.17 -2.05
CA ILE A 180 -2.88 -6.85 -0.95
C ILE A 180 -3.66 -8.10 -0.50
N ILE A 181 -4.12 -8.93 -1.44
CA ILE A 181 -4.83 -10.17 -1.10
C ILE A 181 -3.91 -11.11 -0.32
N ILE A 182 -2.66 -11.29 -0.77
CA ILE A 182 -1.67 -12.13 -0.06
C ILE A 182 -1.39 -11.55 1.34
N ALA A 183 -1.16 -10.24 1.45
CA ALA A 183 -0.92 -9.57 2.72
C ALA A 183 -2.07 -9.80 3.71
N GLY A 184 -3.30 -9.55 3.28
CA GLY A 184 -4.47 -9.69 4.16
C GLY A 184 -4.76 -11.13 4.57
N ILE A 185 -4.53 -12.12 3.70
CA ILE A 185 -4.62 -13.53 4.08
C ILE A 185 -3.60 -13.86 5.17
N ILE A 186 -2.33 -13.43 5.00
CA ILE A 186 -1.29 -13.63 6.00
C ILE A 186 -1.66 -12.97 7.32
N GLU A 187 -2.13 -11.72 7.28
CA GLU A 187 -2.52 -10.97 8.49
C GLU A 187 -3.73 -11.59 9.19
N GLY A 188 -4.73 -12.03 8.42
CA GLY A 188 -5.86 -12.79 8.95
C GLY A 188 -5.41 -14.04 9.68
N PHE A 189 -4.43 -14.79 9.12
CA PHE A 189 -3.91 -15.99 9.76
C PHE A 189 -3.21 -15.63 11.06
N LEU A 190 -2.34 -14.61 11.04
CA LEU A 190 -1.66 -14.12 12.25
C LEU A 190 -2.69 -13.70 13.32
N PHE A 191 -3.74 -12.99 12.94
CA PHE A 191 -4.79 -12.58 13.87
C PHE A 191 -5.51 -13.77 14.51
N ALA A 192 -5.84 -14.82 13.73
CA ALA A 192 -6.50 -16.01 14.27
C ALA A 192 -5.60 -16.87 15.16
N PHE A 193 -4.31 -16.98 14.83
CA PHE A 193 -3.35 -17.77 15.60
C PHE A 193 -2.86 -17.07 16.88
N PHE A 194 -2.90 -15.73 16.92
CA PHE A 194 -2.41 -14.92 18.04
C PHE A 194 -3.50 -14.14 18.79
N LYS A 195 -4.78 -14.49 18.55
CA LYS A 195 -5.94 -13.97 19.30
C LYS A 195 -5.89 -14.42 20.76
#